data_AF-A0A7J8WDU2-F1
#
_entry.id   AF-A0A7J8WDU2-F1
#
_cell.length_a   1.000
_cell.length_b   1.000
_cell.length_c   1.000
_cell.angle_alpha   90.00
_cell.angle_beta   90.00
_cell.angle_gamma   90.00
#
_symmetry.space_group_name_H-M   'P 1'
#
loop_
_entity.id
_entity.type
_entity.pdbx_description
1 polymer ?
#
loop_
_entity_poly.entity_id
_entity_poly.type
_entity_poly.pdbx_seq_one_letter_code
_entity_poly.pdbx_strand_id
1 'polypeptide(L)' 'MNLSATQSQPENIRTVGLEISRSIASEVLIQQKSEMVVQESALTLYPALYEVEGLTEDERYRALSKIPDHPT' A
#
# COMPACT_ATOMS: atom_id res chain seq x y z
N MET A 1 50.62 -3.85 -7.93
CA MET A 1 49.51 -3.63 -6.98
C MET A 1 48.35 -3.04 -7.75
N ASN A 2 47.15 -3.56 -7.46
CA ASN A 2 45.79 -3.20 -7.89
C ASN A 2 45.57 -2.54 -9.28
N LEU A 3 45.21 -3.37 -10.26
CA LEU A 3 44.22 -2.97 -11.26
C LEU A 3 42.91 -2.73 -10.51
N SER A 4 42.61 -1.49 -10.15
CA SER A 4 41.31 -1.11 -9.62
C SER A 4 40.27 -1.44 -10.68
N ALA A 5 39.51 -2.52 -10.45
CA ALA A 5 38.38 -2.92 -11.25
C ALA A 5 37.29 -1.86 -11.12
N THR A 6 37.40 -0.77 -11.88
CA THR A 6 36.27 0.09 -12.17
C THR A 6 35.30 -0.74 -13.01
N GLN A 7 34.26 -1.28 -12.37
CA GLN A 7 33.12 -1.87 -13.07
C GLN A 7 32.69 -0.91 -14.18
N SER A 8 32.51 -1.44 -15.39
CA SER A 8 32.25 -0.63 -16.57
C SER A 8 30.94 0.15 -16.39
N GLN A 9 30.88 1.39 -16.88
CA GLN A 9 29.65 2.23 -16.85
C GLN A 9 28.34 1.48 -17.14
N PRO A 10 28.24 0.60 -18.16
CA PRO A 10 27.01 -0.15 -18.42
C PRO A 10 26.66 -1.23 -17.37
N GLU A 11 27.64 -1.80 -16.65
CA GLU A 11 27.40 -2.73 -15.54
C GLU A 11 26.82 -2.02 -14.32
N ASN A 12 27.31 -0.82 -14.02
CA ASN A 12 26.79 0.01 -12.93
C ASN A 12 25.36 0.48 -13.23
N ILE A 13 25.07 0.87 -14.48
CA ILE A 13 23.72 1.25 -14.92
C ILE A 13 22.73 0.08 -14.77
N ARG A 14 23.12 -1.13 -15.19
CA ARG A 14 22.27 -2.32 -15.00
C ARG A 14 22.01 -2.61 -13.53
N THR A 15 23.04 -2.51 -12.70
CA THR A 15 22.96 -2.80 -11.26
C THR A 15 21.99 -1.83 -10.57
N VAL A 16 22.16 -0.53 -10.81
CA VAL A 16 21.26 0.51 -10.28
C VAL A 16 19.83 0.33 -10.81
N GLY A 17 19.66 -0.01 -12.09
CA GLY A 17 18.34 -0.29 -12.67
C GLY A 17 17.61 -1.46 -12.01
N LEU A 18 18.33 -2.50 -11.61
CA LEU A 18 17.76 -3.64 -10.88
C LEU A 18 17.37 -3.27 -9.44
N GLU A 19 18.18 -2.45 -8.76
CA GLU A 19 17.86 -1.96 -7.40
C GLU A 19 16.61 -1.06 -7.41
N ILE A 20 16.49 -0.16 -8.40
CA ILE A 20 15.32 0.67 -8.59
C ILE A 20 14.08 -0.20 -8.86
N SER A 21 14.18 -1.16 -9.78
CA SER A 21 13.07 -2.07 -10.11
C SER A 21 12.59 -2.84 -8.87
N ARG A 22 13.52 -3.32 -8.04
CA ARG A 22 13.21 -4.03 -6.79
C ARG A 22 12.55 -3.13 -5.76
N SER A 23 13.04 -1.89 -5.64
CA SER A 23 12.50 -0.89 -4.72
C SER A 23 11.06 -0.51 -5.10
N ILE A 24 10.80 -0.25 -6.39
CA ILE A 24 9.46 0.02 -6.92
C ILE A 24 8.53 -1.17 -6.66
N ALA A 25 8.95 -2.39 -6.98
CA ALA A 25 8.13 -3.58 -6.75
C ALA A 25 7.79 -3.77 -5.26
N SER A 26 8.74 -3.47 -4.37
CA SER A 26 8.52 -3.56 -2.92
C SER A 26 7.53 -2.50 -2.42
N GLU A 27 7.65 -1.27 -2.90
CA GLU A 27 6.76 -0.18 -2.53
C GLU A 27 5.33 -0.40 -3.05
N VAL A 28 5.18 -0.86 -4.29
CA VAL A 28 3.88 -1.25 -4.86
C VAL A 28 3.22 -2.37 -4.04
N LEU A 29 3.99 -3.37 -3.63
CA LEU A 29 3.48 -4.46 -2.80
C LEU A 29 3.01 -3.98 -1.42
N ILE A 30 3.74 -3.03 -0.80
CA ILE A 30 3.37 -2.43 0.48
C ILE A 30 2.07 -1.64 0.34
N GLN A 31 1.93 -0.82 -0.71
CA GLN A 31 0.71 -0.06 -0.98
C GLN A 31 -0.49 -0.99 -1.18
N GLN A 32 -0.35 -2.01 -2.03
CA GLN A 32 -1.41 -2.99 -2.28
C GLN A 32 -1.84 -3.73 -0.99
N LYS A 33 -0.88 -4.09 -0.14
CA LYS A 33 -1.18 -4.73 1.15
C LYS A 33 -1.94 -3.77 2.07
N SER A 34 -1.57 -2.49 2.08
CA SER A 34 -2.29 -1.46 2.86
C SER A 34 -3.73 -1.30 2.36
N GLU A 35 -3.92 -1.16 1.05
CA GLU A 35 -5.25 -1.07 0.43
C GLU A 35 -6.11 -2.31 0.73
N MET A 36 -5.54 -3.51 0.65
CA MET A 36 -6.24 -4.75 1.01
C MET A 36 -6.67 -4.76 2.48
N VAL A 37 -5.81 -4.35 3.41
CA VAL A 37 -6.13 -4.28 4.85
C VAL A 37 -7.26 -3.27 5.11
N VAL A 38 -7.24 -2.13 4.43
CA VAL A 38 -8.29 -1.11 4.54
C VAL A 38 -9.62 -1.67 4.04
N GLN A 39 -9.64 -2.32 2.86
CA GLN A 39 -10.84 -2.95 2.32
C GLN A 39 -11.38 -4.05 3.23
N GLU A 40 -10.52 -4.93 3.76
CA GLU A 40 -10.89 -6.00 4.68
C GLU A 40 -11.50 -5.44 5.98
N SER A 41 -10.92 -4.36 6.50
CA SER A 41 -11.46 -3.67 7.67
C SER A 41 -12.83 -3.06 7.40
N ALA A 42 -13.03 -2.41 6.24
CA ALA A 42 -14.31 -1.84 5.85
C ALA A 42 -15.40 -2.91 5.67
N LEU A 43 -15.05 -4.03 5.04
CA LEU A 43 -15.94 -5.19 4.88
C LEU A 43 -16.34 -5.82 6.22
N THR A 44 -15.46 -5.77 7.22
CA THR A 44 -15.75 -6.29 8.57
C THR A 44 -16.56 -5.29 9.40
N LEU A 45 -16.28 -4.00 9.27
CA LEU A 45 -16.91 -2.94 10.06
C LEU A 45 -18.32 -2.61 9.58
N TYR A 46 -18.61 -2.68 8.29
CA TYR A 46 -19.94 -2.35 7.78
C TYR A 46 -21.05 -3.25 8.36
N PRO A 47 -20.91 -4.59 8.39
CA PRO A 47 -21.87 -5.46 9.07
C PRO A 47 -21.98 -5.13 10.56
N ALA A 48 -20.87 -4.88 11.26
CA ALA A 48 -20.89 -4.55 12.68
C ALA A 48 -21.66 -3.24 12.96
N LEU A 49 -21.54 -2.23 12.09
CA LEU A 49 -22.30 -0.98 12.17
C LEU A 49 -23.79 -1.17 11.84
N TYR A 50 -24.14 -2.16 11.03
CA TYR A 50 -25.53 -2.49 10.70
C TYR A 50 -26.30 -3.04 11.90
N GLU A 51 -25.60 -3.80 12.77
CA GLU A 51 -26.14 -4.35 14.01
C GLU A 51 -26.33 -3.31 15.13
N VAL A 52 -25.75 -2.11 14.99
CA VAL A 52 -25.94 -1.03 15.97
C VAL A 52 -27.32 -0.39 15.78
N GLU A 53 -28.19 -0.61 16.77
CA GLU A 53 -29.52 -0.01 16.83
C GLU A 53 -29.43 1.52 16.97
N GLY A 54 -30.30 2.23 16.24
CA GLY A 54 -30.37 3.69 16.28
C GLY A 54 -29.41 4.43 15.33
N LEU A 55 -28.52 3.73 14.61
CA LEU A 55 -27.75 4.34 13.53
C LEU A 55 -28.54 4.36 12.22
N THR A 56 -28.62 5.53 11.60
CA THR A 56 -29.10 5.70 10.23
C THR A 56 -28.04 5.28 9.21
N GLU A 57 -28.46 4.99 7.97
CA GLU A 57 -27.54 4.62 6.88
C GLU A 57 -26.48 5.69 6.60
N ASP A 58 -26.88 6.98 6.62
CA ASP A 58 -25.97 8.12 6.50
C ASP A 58 -24.92 8.17 7.62
N GLU A 59 -25.31 7.88 8.85
CA GLU A 59 -24.38 7.85 10.00
C GLU A 59 -23.40 6.68 9.89
N ARG A 60 -23.84 5.52 9.40
CA ARG A 60 -22.98 4.36 9.13
C ARG A 60 -21.96 4.68 8.04
N TYR A 61 -22.40 5.29 6.94
CA TYR A 61 -21.50 5.74 5.86
C TYR A 61 -20.50 6.78 6.36
N ARG A 62 -20.96 7.76 7.14
CA ARG A 62 -20.10 8.78 7.75
C ARG A 62 -19.11 8.20 8.77
N ALA A 63 -19.44 7.10 9.44
CA ALA A 63 -18.52 6.42 10.34
C ALA A 63 -17.40 5.71 9.55
N LEU A 64 -17.76 5.05 8.45
CA LEU A 64 -16.79 4.41 7.55
C LEU A 64 -15.86 5.41 6.86
N SER A 65 -16.37 6.58 6.45
CA SER A 65 -15.55 7.59 5.77
C SER A 65 -14.51 8.27 6.67
N LYS A 66 -14.60 8.09 7.99
CA LYS A 66 -13.58 8.56 8.95
C LYS A 66 -12.41 7.60 9.10
N ILE A 67 -12.49 6.39 8.53
CA ILE A 67 -11.36 5.47 8.47
C ILE A 67 -10.35 6.10 7.49
N PRO A 68 -9.18 6.54 7.97
CA PRO A 68 -8.16 7.07 7.09
C PRO A 68 -7.74 5.96 6.13
N ASP A 69 -7.56 6.32 4.85
CA ASP A 69 -7.28 5.47 3.69
C ASP A 69 -8.48 4.96 2.87
N HIS A 70 -9.73 5.40 3.13
CA HIS A 70 -10.79 5.18 2.14
C HIS A 70 -10.55 6.08 0.91
N PRO A 71 -10.29 5.54 -0.30
CA PRO A 71 -10.27 6.36 -1.51
C PRO A 71 -11.71 6.84 -1.74
N THR A 72 -11.95 8.13 -1.64
CA THR A 72 -13.26 8.72 -1.98
C THR A 72 -13.46 8.69 -3.50
#